data_AF-A0A094I067-F1
#
_entry.id   AF-A0A094I067-F1
#
_cell.length_a   1.000
_cell.length_b   1.000
_cell.length_c   1.000
_cell.angle_alpha   90.00
_cell.angle_beta   90.00
_cell.angle_gamma   90.00
#
_symmetry.space_group_name_H-M   'P 1'
#
loop_
_entity.id
_entity.type
_entity.pdbx_description
1 polymer ?
#
loop_
_entity_poly.entity_id
_entity_poly.type
_entity_poly.pdbx_seq_one_letter_code
_entity_poly.pdbx_strand_id
1 'polypeptide(L)'
;MGGIIHVVQLQFQSDVGSEKIDDVLAQLIALKDKCVLLDTQKPYIKSIRAGADNSIEGMQNGYTHMIITEFETVAHRDYYAKGDPAHMLLATSLPPFVKGLQVLDIAA
;
A
#
# COMPACT_ATOMS: atom_id res chain seq x y z
N MET A 1 -9.18 -1.96 -21.06
CA MET A 1 -9.57 -1.56 -19.69
C MET A 1 -8.40 -0.77 -19.13
N GLY A 2 -8.67 0.42 -18.59
CA GLY A 2 -7.64 1.39 -18.17
C GLY A 2 -6.88 0.97 -16.92
N GLY A 3 -6.02 1.87 -16.42
CA GLY A 3 -5.25 1.66 -15.20
C GLY A 3 -6.12 1.46 -13.96
N ILE A 4 -5.49 1.09 -12.85
CA ILE A 4 -6.14 0.86 -11.57
C ILE A 4 -5.46 1.71 -10.50
N ILE A 5 -6.27 2.40 -9.69
CA ILE A 5 -5.84 3.02 -8.44
C ILE A 5 -6.24 2.07 -7.31
N HIS A 6 -5.25 1.60 -6.56
CA HIS A 6 -5.39 0.74 -5.40
C HIS A 6 -5.09 1.54 -4.14
N VAL A 7 -6.07 1.66 -3.25
CA VAL A 7 -5.99 2.46 -2.03
C VAL A 7 -6.05 1.54 -0.83
N VAL A 8 -5.06 1.64 0.05
CA VAL A 8 -5.05 0.98 1.37
C VAL A 8 -5.13 2.04 2.44
N GLN A 9 -6.02 1.87 3.41
CA GLN A 9 -6.06 2.70 4.61
C GLN A 9 -5.70 1.84 5.82
N LEU A 10 -4.82 2.37 6.66
CA LEU A 10 -4.32 1.70 7.85
C LEU A 10 -4.71 2.46 9.11
N GLN A 11 -5.17 1.71 10.10
CA GLN A 11 -5.28 2.14 11.48
C GLN A 11 -4.21 1.41 12.27
N PHE A 12 -3.12 2.11 12.63
CA PHE A 12 -2.09 1.56 13.51
C PHE A 12 -2.62 1.38 14.95
N GLN A 13 -2.04 0.42 15.68
CA GLN A 13 -2.26 0.32 17.13
C GLN A 13 -1.69 1.56 17.84
N SER A 14 -2.25 1.92 19.00
CA SER A 14 -1.89 3.14 19.73
C SER A 14 -0.50 3.10 20.38
N ASP A 15 0.09 1.92 20.51
CA ASP A 15 1.40 1.67 21.10
C ASP A 15 2.53 1.58 20.06
N VAL A 16 2.21 1.66 18.75
CA VAL A 16 3.22 1.69 17.70
C VAL A 16 3.90 3.05 17.69
N GLY A 17 5.21 3.06 17.93
CA GLY A 17 6.03 4.27 17.88
C GLY A 17 6.15 4.84 16.46
N SER A 18 6.33 6.16 16.35
CA SER A 18 6.43 6.87 15.07
C SER A 18 7.55 6.34 14.17
N GLU A 19 8.71 5.98 14.73
CA GLU A 19 9.82 5.40 13.98
C GLU A 19 9.41 4.11 13.26
N LYS A 20 8.59 3.27 13.89
CA LYS A 20 8.12 2.03 13.26
C LYS A 20 7.10 2.31 12.16
N ILE A 21 6.25 3.31 12.35
CA ILE A 21 5.30 3.76 11.32
C ILE A 21 6.09 4.29 10.10
N ASP A 22 7.08 5.15 10.32
CA ASP A 22 7.91 5.72 9.26
C ASP A 22 8.66 4.62 8.48
N ASP A 23 9.21 3.62 9.18
CA ASP A 23 9.82 2.43 8.56
C ASP A 23 8.82 1.68 7.66
N VAL A 24 7.61 1.42 8.15
CA VAL A 24 6.55 0.76 7.36
C VAL A 24 6.19 1.58 6.12
N LEU A 25 6.01 2.90 6.25
CA LEU A 25 5.69 3.79 5.12
C LEU A 25 6.83 3.82 4.09
N ALA A 26 8.09 3.88 4.53
CA ALA A 26 9.26 3.84 3.66
C ALA A 26 9.33 2.51 2.89
N GLN A 27 9.07 1.38 3.56
CA GLN A 27 9.02 0.07 2.91
C GLN A 27 7.90 -0.04 1.88
N LEU A 28 6.71 0.50 2.19
CA LEU A 28 5.58 0.57 1.25
C LEU A 28 5.97 1.37 0.01
N ILE A 29 6.56 2.56 0.17
CA ILE A 29 7.00 3.40 -0.97
C ILE A 29 8.05 2.66 -1.82
N ALA A 30 8.97 1.93 -1.18
CA ALA A 30 10.00 1.16 -1.88
C ALA A 30 9.44 0.01 -2.73
N LEU A 31 8.17 -0.41 -2.55
CA LEU A 31 7.56 -1.42 -3.40
C LEU A 31 7.52 -0.99 -4.87
N LYS A 32 7.48 0.31 -5.16
CA LYS A 32 7.52 0.82 -6.54
C LYS A 32 8.67 0.22 -7.34
N ASP A 33 9.84 0.10 -6.73
CA ASP A 33 11.05 -0.40 -7.38
C ASP A 33 11.30 -1.89 -7.11
N LYS A 34 10.78 -2.41 -5.99
CA LYS A 34 10.97 -3.82 -5.58
C LYS A 34 9.98 -4.79 -6.23
N CYS A 35 8.77 -4.35 -6.53
CA CYS A 35 7.78 -5.16 -7.22
C CYS A 35 8.07 -5.18 -8.72
N VAL A 36 8.58 -6.31 -9.19
CA VAL A 36 9.03 -6.52 -10.57
C VAL A 36 8.30 -7.71 -11.21
N LEU A 37 8.10 -7.63 -12.54
CA LEU A 37 7.58 -8.76 -13.30
C LEU A 37 8.65 -9.87 -13.36
N LEU A 38 8.23 -11.14 -13.18
CA LEU A 38 9.16 -12.27 -13.11
C LEU A 38 9.96 -12.48 -14.41
N ASP A 39 9.34 -12.23 -15.56
CA ASP A 39 9.90 -12.47 -16.88
C ASP A 39 10.90 -11.38 -17.31
N THR A 40 10.56 -10.11 -17.08
CA THR A 40 11.34 -8.97 -17.54
C THR A 40 12.23 -8.35 -16.46
N GLN A 41 11.98 -8.67 -15.18
CA GLN A 41 12.60 -8.05 -14.02
C GLN A 41 12.42 -6.53 -13.97
N LYS A 42 11.40 -6.01 -14.66
CA LYS A 42 11.09 -4.57 -14.70
C LYS A 42 10.03 -4.22 -13.66
N PRO A 43 10.17 -3.07 -12.98
CA PRO A 43 9.11 -2.52 -12.14
C PRO A 43 7.83 -2.28 -12.93
N TYR A 44 6.68 -2.59 -12.33
CA TYR A 44 5.37 -2.47 -12.99
C TYR A 44 4.36 -1.57 -12.24
N ILE A 45 4.74 -1.08 -11.05
CA ILE A 45 3.98 -0.06 -10.32
C ILE A 45 4.26 1.30 -10.96
N LYS A 46 3.21 1.99 -11.40
CA LYS A 46 3.32 3.29 -12.07
C LYS A 46 3.67 4.39 -11.06
N SER A 47 2.94 4.42 -9.95
CA SER A 47 3.21 5.35 -8.85
C SER A 47 2.79 4.76 -7.51
N ILE A 48 3.41 5.21 -6.42
CA ILE A 48 2.99 4.92 -5.05
C ILE A 48 3.18 6.16 -4.19
N ARG A 49 2.22 6.41 -3.31
CA ARG A 49 2.27 7.45 -2.28
C ARG A 49 1.78 6.84 -0.98
N ALA A 50 2.44 7.15 0.13
CA ALA A 50 2.01 6.73 1.46
C ALA A 50 2.21 7.88 2.44
N GLY A 51 1.31 8.03 3.41
CA GLY A 51 1.42 9.09 4.40
C GLY A 51 0.33 9.08 5.46
N ALA A 52 0.52 9.91 6.48
CA ALA A 52 -0.47 10.17 7.51
C ALA A 52 -1.65 10.98 6.95
N ASP A 53 -2.84 10.72 7.48
CA ASP A 53 -4.02 11.55 7.24
C ASP A 53 -3.79 12.97 7.79
N ASN A 54 -4.29 13.96 7.05
CA ASN A 54 -4.32 15.37 7.46
C ASN A 54 -5.69 16.02 7.22
N SER A 55 -6.74 15.22 6.99
CA SER A 55 -8.07 15.76 6.73
C SER A 55 -8.63 16.47 7.97
N ILE A 56 -9.20 17.65 7.74
CA ILE A 56 -9.84 18.48 8.77
C ILE A 56 -11.31 18.11 9.01
N GLU A 57 -11.85 17.13 8.29
CA GLU A 57 -13.28 16.83 8.28
C GLU A 57 -13.71 15.88 9.41
N GLY A 58 -12.77 15.22 10.08
CA GLY A 58 -13.06 14.37 11.25
C GLY A 58 -13.77 13.04 10.92
N MET A 59 -13.82 12.64 9.65
CA MET A 59 -14.52 11.43 9.18
C MET A 59 -13.60 10.23 8.92
N GLN A 60 -12.43 10.21 9.54
CA GLN A 60 -11.40 9.18 9.31
C GLN A 60 -11.83 7.78 9.79
N ASN A 61 -12.84 7.68 10.65
CA ASN A 61 -13.28 6.41 11.25
C ASN A 61 -12.13 5.64 11.93
N GLY A 62 -11.17 6.36 12.48
CA GLY A 62 -10.01 5.81 13.17
C GLY A 62 -8.84 5.39 12.28
N TYR A 63 -8.95 5.44 10.95
CA TYR A 63 -7.80 5.27 10.04
C TYR A 63 -6.87 6.47 10.13
N THR A 64 -5.57 6.22 10.13
CA THR A 64 -4.55 7.26 10.37
C THR A 64 -3.60 7.45 9.21
N HIS A 65 -3.50 6.47 8.31
CA HIS A 65 -2.60 6.52 7.17
C HIS A 65 -3.27 5.96 5.92
N MET A 66 -2.81 6.43 4.77
CA MET A 66 -3.28 5.99 3.47
C MET A 66 -2.10 5.70 2.54
N ILE A 67 -2.25 4.66 1.73
CA ILE A 67 -1.37 4.30 0.63
C ILE A 67 -2.19 4.32 -0.64
N ILE A 68 -1.67 4.97 -1.68
CA ILE A 68 -2.26 5.03 -3.02
C ILE A 68 -1.23 4.48 -3.99
N THR A 69 -1.58 3.40 -4.67
CA THR A 69 -0.74 2.72 -5.66
C THR A 69 -1.45 2.73 -7.01
N GLU A 70 -0.75 3.08 -8.07
CA GLU A 70 -1.30 3.10 -9.42
C GLU A 70 -0.66 2.00 -10.28
N PHE A 71 -1.50 1.26 -10.99
CA PHE A 71 -1.10 0.21 -11.92
C PHE A 71 -1.59 0.54 -13.33
N GLU A 72 -0.79 0.20 -14.34
CA GLU A 72 -1.17 0.36 -15.75
C GLU A 72 -2.32 -0.58 -16.17
N THR A 73 -2.42 -1.75 -15.53
CA THR A 73 -3.40 -2.79 -15.90
C THR A 73 -3.95 -3.52 -14.68
N VAL A 74 -5.12 -4.14 -14.84
CA VAL A 74 -5.72 -5.05 -13.84
C VAL A 74 -4.79 -6.23 -13.55
N ALA A 75 -4.12 -6.79 -14.55
CA ALA A 75 -3.22 -7.93 -14.38
C ALA A 75 -2.02 -7.60 -13.47
N HIS A 76 -1.47 -6.38 -13.61
CA HIS A 76 -0.41 -5.89 -12.73
C HIS A 76 -0.89 -5.79 -11.28
N ARG A 77 -2.08 -5.21 -11.03
CA ARG A 77 -2.68 -5.15 -9.69
C ARG A 77 -2.93 -6.54 -9.12
N ASP A 78 -3.48 -7.45 -9.91
CA ASP A 78 -3.79 -8.82 -9.48
C ASP A 78 -2.53 -9.58 -9.08
N TYR A 79 -1.45 -9.46 -9.87
CA TYR A 79 -0.16 -10.04 -9.55
C TYR A 79 0.45 -9.42 -8.28
N TYR A 80 0.44 -8.09 -8.16
CA TYR A 80 0.85 -7.40 -6.94
C TYR A 80 0.16 -7.97 -5.70
N ALA A 81 -1.18 -8.04 -5.72
CA ALA A 81 -1.97 -8.43 -4.56
C ALA A 81 -1.84 -9.91 -4.19
N LYS A 82 -1.53 -10.80 -5.14
CA LYS A 82 -1.65 -12.27 -4.94
C LYS A 82 -0.37 -13.06 -5.20
N GLY A 83 0.63 -12.48 -5.85
CA GLY A 83 1.77 -13.23 -6.38
C GLY A 83 3.13 -12.57 -6.20
N ASP A 84 3.20 -11.26 -6.01
CA ASP A 84 4.48 -10.56 -5.88
C ASP A 84 5.12 -10.81 -4.50
N PRO A 85 6.28 -11.47 -4.43
CA PRO A 85 6.88 -11.86 -3.16
C PRO A 85 7.32 -10.65 -2.31
N ALA A 86 7.70 -9.52 -2.95
CA ALA A 86 8.12 -8.33 -2.22
C ALA A 86 6.93 -7.67 -1.50
N HIS A 87 5.76 -7.61 -2.18
CA HIS A 87 4.53 -7.15 -1.55
C HIS A 87 4.06 -8.11 -0.45
N MET A 88 4.03 -9.42 -0.72
CA MET A 88 3.56 -10.42 0.24
C MET A 88 4.37 -10.42 1.54
N LEU A 89 5.69 -10.23 1.45
CA LEU A 89 6.54 -10.10 2.63
C LEU A 89 6.11 -8.93 3.53
N LEU A 90 5.83 -7.77 2.93
CA LEU A 90 5.39 -6.61 3.69
C LEU A 90 3.98 -6.80 4.25
N ALA A 91 3.04 -7.28 3.43
CA ALA A 91 1.65 -7.51 3.83
C ALA A 91 1.54 -8.48 5.03
N THR A 92 2.34 -9.54 5.05
CA THR A 92 2.37 -10.52 6.15
C THR A 92 3.00 -9.98 7.44
N SER A 93 3.79 -8.91 7.36
CA SER A 93 4.44 -8.27 8.52
C SER A 93 3.58 -7.22 9.24
N LEU A 94 2.53 -6.72 8.59
CA LEU A 94 1.67 -5.65 9.13
C LEU A 94 0.77 -6.04 10.32
N PRO A 95 0.20 -7.27 10.43
CA PRO A 95 -0.82 -7.60 11.44
C PRO A 95 -0.47 -7.24 12.89
N PRO A 96 0.79 -7.38 13.38
CA PRO A 96 1.16 -6.97 14.73
C PRO A 96 1.08 -5.45 14.98
N PHE A 97 1.01 -4.61 13.95
CA PHE A 97 1.06 -3.15 14.09
C PHE A 97 -0.26 -2.46 13.75
N VAL A 98 -1.20 -3.17 13.13
CA VAL A 98 -2.45 -2.58 12.62
C VAL A 98 -3.67 -3.13 13.38
N LYS A 99 -4.52 -2.22 13.84
CA LYS A 99 -5.84 -2.53 14.40
C LYS A 99 -6.91 -2.65 13.32
N GLY A 100 -6.75 -1.92 12.22
CA GLY A 100 -7.67 -1.90 11.10
C GLY A 100 -6.95 -1.71 9.77
N LEU A 101 -7.46 -2.35 8.73
CA LEU A 101 -6.97 -2.28 7.37
C LEU A 101 -8.17 -2.36 6.42
N GLN A 102 -8.24 -1.45 5.45
CA GLN A 102 -9.20 -1.55 4.36
C GLN A 102 -8.53 -1.26 3.01
N VAL A 103 -9.07 -1.89 1.97
CA VAL A 103 -8.53 -1.84 0.62
C VAL A 103 -9.66 -1.57 -0.36
N LEU A 104 -9.48 -0.59 -1.24
CA LEU A 104 -10.42 -0.24 -2.29
C LEU A 104 -9.67 -0.01 -3.60
N ASP A 105 -10.25 -0.48 -4.70
CA ASP A 105 -9.71 -0.28 -6.03
C ASP A 105 -10.73 0.44 -6.91
N ILE A 106 -10.25 1.41 -7.68
CA ILE A 106 -11.04 2.13 -8.70
C ILE A 106 -10.32 2.13 -10.04
N ALA A 107 -11.05 2.41 -11.12
CA ALA A 107 -10.43 2.72 -12.40
C ALA A 107 -9.62 4.02 -12.30
N ALA A 108 -8.43 4.04 -12.90
CA ALA A 108 -7.57 5.21 -13.00
C ALA A 108 -8.00 6.17 -14.12
#